data_AF-A0A9X5X7R3-F1
#
_entry.id   AF-A0A9X5X7R3-F1
#
_cell.length_a   1.000
_cell.length_b   1.000
_cell.length_c   1.000
_cell.angle_alpha   90.00
_cell.angle_beta   90.00
_cell.angle_gamma   90.00
#
_symmetry.space_group_name_H-M   'P 1'
#
loop_
_entity.id
_entity.type
_entity.pdbx_description
1 polymer ?
#
loop_
_entity_poly.entity_id
_entity_poly.type
_entity_poly.pdbx_seq_one_letter_code
_entity_poly.pdbx_strand_id
1 'polypeptide(L)'
;GHLAEVLQKWLDSADLPVNITTVVETEPLGRGGGLKYAAAHLPHPDKPWYATNGDIWTRFSLRDMADFHTERDAVATLALARPRIPWGAVKTDGFGRVTDFIESPPTTYEINAGVYVFSAEFADLLPERGDHERTTFPHLARERRLAGFPLPQGAYWRAIDTAKDLTEAAKELAALGR
;
A
#
# COMPACT_ATOMS: atom_id res chain seq x y z
N GLY A 1 -14.49 -13.43 8.05
CA GLY A 1 -13.05 -13.26 7.76
C GLY A 1 -12.20 -13.95 8.82
N HIS A 2 -11.01 -14.43 8.45
CA HIS A 2 -10.07 -15.04 9.41
C HIS A 2 -9.60 -14.01 10.46
N LEU A 3 -9.60 -14.40 11.75
CA LEU A 3 -9.19 -13.56 12.90
C LEU A 3 -9.94 -12.22 13.06
N ALA A 4 -11.08 -12.02 12.39
CA ALA A 4 -11.85 -10.79 12.46
C ALA A 4 -12.24 -10.41 13.90
N GLU A 5 -12.57 -11.41 14.74
CA GLU A 5 -12.93 -11.22 16.15
C GLU A 5 -11.80 -10.59 16.98
N VAL A 6 -10.53 -10.89 16.65
CA VAL A 6 -9.37 -10.33 17.36
C VAL A 6 -9.25 -8.84 17.07
N LEU A 7 -9.39 -8.46 15.79
CA LEU A 7 -9.35 -7.06 15.36
C LEU A 7 -10.54 -6.28 15.92
N GLN A 8 -11.75 -6.84 15.82
CA GLN A 8 -12.97 -6.22 16.37
C GLN A 8 -12.82 -5.96 17.87
N LYS A 9 -12.43 -6.98 18.65
CA LYS A 9 -12.24 -6.83 20.10
C LYS A 9 -11.23 -5.74 20.45
N TRP A 10 -10.14 -5.64 19.69
CA TRP A 10 -9.15 -4.58 19.90
C TRP A 10 -9.73 -3.20 19.56
N LEU A 11 -10.36 -3.05 18.39
CA LEU A 11 -10.96 -1.80 17.92
C LEU A 11 -12.07 -1.31 18.86
N ASP A 12 -12.91 -2.21 19.38
CA ASP A 12 -13.98 -1.88 20.32
C ASP A 12 -13.46 -1.35 21.67
N SER A 13 -12.21 -1.69 22.01
CA SER A 13 -11.56 -1.26 23.26
C SER A 13 -10.63 -0.06 23.09
N ALA A 14 -10.28 0.28 21.85
CA ALA A 14 -9.27 1.29 21.57
C ALA A 14 -9.90 2.70 21.55
N ASP A 15 -9.30 3.63 22.31
CA ASP A 15 -9.65 5.05 22.25
C ASP A 15 -8.92 5.68 21.05
N LEU A 16 -9.63 5.82 19.93
CA LEU A 16 -9.08 6.29 18.66
C LEU A 16 -9.73 7.60 18.25
N PRO A 17 -8.96 8.57 17.70
CA PRO A 17 -9.47 9.89 17.33
C PRO A 17 -10.32 9.88 16.03
N VAL A 18 -10.79 8.71 15.61
CA VAL A 18 -11.49 8.49 14.33
C VAL A 18 -12.69 7.56 14.54
N ASN A 19 -13.72 7.73 13.72
CA ASN A 19 -14.84 6.79 13.68
C ASN A 19 -14.44 5.53 12.94
N ILE A 20 -14.80 4.38 13.50
CA ILE A 20 -14.41 3.07 12.97
C ILE A 20 -15.66 2.26 12.71
N THR A 21 -15.70 1.60 11.56
CA THR A 21 -16.74 0.63 11.21
C THR A 21 -16.05 -0.61 10.69
N THR A 22 -16.28 -1.74 11.36
CA THR A 22 -15.75 -3.02 10.93
C THR A 22 -16.76 -3.70 10.03
N VAL A 23 -16.34 -4.05 8.82
CA VAL A 23 -17.09 -4.88 7.90
C VAL A 23 -16.38 -6.22 7.76
N VAL A 24 -17.13 -7.32 7.89
CA VAL A 24 -16.57 -8.67 7.86
C VAL A 24 -17.18 -9.43 6.69
N GLU A 25 -16.34 -9.88 5.78
CA GLU A 25 -16.77 -10.76 4.70
C GLU A 25 -17.15 -12.14 5.28
N THR A 26 -18.29 -12.67 4.82
CA THR A 26 -18.77 -14.02 5.19
C THR A 26 -18.00 -15.13 4.49
N GLU A 27 -17.38 -14.82 3.35
CA GLU A 27 -16.60 -15.73 2.53
C GLU A 27 -15.43 -14.96 1.88
N PRO A 28 -14.33 -15.63 1.50
CA PRO A 28 -13.19 -14.94 0.89
C PRO A 28 -13.54 -14.42 -0.52
N LEU A 29 -13.63 -13.10 -0.69
CA LEU A 29 -13.86 -12.46 -1.99
C LEU A 29 -12.55 -12.13 -2.73
N GLY A 30 -11.40 -12.24 -2.05
CA GLY A 30 -10.11 -11.81 -2.59
C GLY A 30 -9.89 -10.30 -2.43
N ARG A 31 -8.67 -9.80 -2.72
CA ARG A 31 -8.29 -8.40 -2.43
C ARG A 31 -9.21 -7.38 -3.08
N GLY A 32 -9.57 -7.58 -4.34
CA GLY A 32 -10.48 -6.69 -5.08
C GLY A 32 -11.92 -6.78 -4.60
N GLY A 33 -12.43 -8.00 -4.39
CA GLY A 33 -13.79 -8.22 -3.90
C GLY A 33 -14.01 -7.67 -2.49
N GLY A 34 -13.06 -7.91 -1.57
CA GLY A 34 -13.12 -7.38 -0.21
C GLY A 34 -12.99 -5.86 -0.17
N LEU A 35 -12.16 -5.28 -1.03
CA LEU A 35 -12.08 -3.83 -1.17
C LEU A 35 -13.39 -3.24 -1.69
N LYS A 36 -14.07 -3.90 -2.64
CA LYS A 36 -15.39 -3.49 -3.14
C LYS A 36 -16.45 -3.58 -2.04
N TYR A 37 -16.46 -4.69 -1.31
CA TYR A 37 -17.36 -4.90 -0.18
C TYR A 37 -17.18 -3.82 0.89
N ALA A 38 -15.94 -3.45 1.21
CA ALA A 38 -15.66 -2.36 2.14
C ALA A 38 -16.09 -0.99 1.60
N ALA A 39 -15.82 -0.70 0.33
CA ALA A 39 -16.20 0.56 -0.31
C ALA A 39 -17.71 0.82 -0.27
N ALA A 40 -18.54 -0.23 -0.38
CA ALA A 40 -20.00 -0.13 -0.28
C ALA A 40 -20.52 0.37 1.08
N HIS A 41 -19.67 0.36 2.12
CA HIS A 41 -20.00 0.82 3.47
C HIS A 41 -19.39 2.19 3.82
N LEU A 42 -18.73 2.85 2.86
CA LEU A 42 -18.20 4.19 3.08
C LEU A 42 -19.34 5.20 3.28
N PRO A 43 -19.21 6.15 4.22
CA PRO A 43 -20.27 7.13 4.51
C PRO A 43 -20.49 8.15 3.39
N HIS A 44 -19.52 8.30 2.49
CA HIS A 44 -19.54 9.25 1.36
C HIS A 44 -19.11 8.53 0.08
N PRO A 45 -19.98 7.71 -0.53
CA PRO A 45 -19.63 6.89 -1.71
C PRO A 45 -19.33 7.73 -2.96
N ASP A 46 -19.75 8.98 -2.97
CA ASP A 46 -19.59 9.99 -4.01
C ASP A 46 -18.28 10.80 -3.90
N LYS A 47 -17.46 10.55 -2.86
CA LYS A 47 -16.19 11.25 -2.64
C LYS A 47 -14.97 10.36 -2.92
N PRO A 48 -13.81 10.95 -3.24
CA PRO A 48 -12.55 10.22 -3.24
C PRO A 48 -12.25 9.61 -1.88
N TRP A 49 -11.59 8.47 -1.88
CA TRP A 49 -11.34 7.69 -0.69
C TRP A 49 -9.96 7.04 -0.74
N TYR A 50 -9.41 6.77 0.45
CA TYR A 50 -8.11 6.13 0.59
C TYR A 50 -8.29 4.66 0.93
N ALA A 51 -7.34 3.85 0.49
CA ALA A 51 -7.17 2.49 0.98
C ALA A 51 -5.71 2.26 1.35
N THR A 52 -5.49 1.35 2.29
CA THR A 52 -4.15 0.86 2.62
C THR A 52 -4.21 -0.62 2.91
N ASN A 53 -3.15 -1.35 2.55
CA ASN A 53 -2.96 -2.69 3.08
C ASN A 53 -2.68 -2.57 4.60
N GLY A 54 -3.19 -3.53 5.38
CA GLY A 54 -3.12 -3.50 6.85
C GLY A 54 -1.74 -3.80 7.43
N ASP A 55 -0.80 -4.25 6.60
CA ASP A 55 0.58 -4.61 6.94
C ASP A 55 1.59 -3.52 6.55
N ILE A 56 1.14 -2.38 6.01
CA ILE A 56 2.02 -1.29 5.58
C ILE A 56 2.18 -0.27 6.69
N TRP A 57 3.44 0.03 7.00
CA TRP A 57 3.79 1.14 7.87
C TRP A 57 4.62 2.18 7.11
N THR A 58 4.06 3.38 6.98
CA THR A 58 4.66 4.46 6.20
C THR A 58 4.30 5.84 6.74
N ARG A 59 5.08 6.86 6.37
CA ARG A 59 4.84 8.27 6.73
C ARG A 59 5.14 9.18 5.55
N PHE A 60 4.09 9.79 5.01
CA PHE A 60 4.14 10.84 3.98
C PHE A 60 2.84 11.66 4.01
N SER A 61 2.77 12.76 3.25
CA SER A 61 1.58 13.60 3.16
C SER A 61 0.51 12.94 2.27
N LEU A 62 -0.59 12.50 2.87
CA LEU A 62 -1.77 12.03 2.12
C LEU A 62 -2.43 13.16 1.32
N ARG A 63 -2.26 14.41 1.77
CA ARG A 63 -2.75 15.60 1.06
C ARG A 63 -2.03 15.76 -0.28
N ASP A 64 -0.71 15.71 -0.27
CA ASP A 64 0.11 15.85 -1.49
C ASP A 64 -0.23 14.74 -2.50
N MET A 65 -0.52 13.53 -2.01
CA MET A 65 -0.96 12.41 -2.84
C MET A 65 -2.36 12.65 -3.46
N ALA A 66 -3.29 13.26 -2.73
CA ALA A 66 -4.62 13.60 -3.27
C ALA A 66 -4.58 14.79 -4.24
N ASP A 67 -3.74 15.78 -3.97
CA ASP A 67 -3.51 16.90 -4.89
C ASP A 67 -2.91 16.36 -6.20
N PHE A 68 -1.89 15.51 -6.12
CA PHE A 68 -1.33 14.80 -7.27
C PHE A 68 -2.37 13.97 -8.02
N HIS A 69 -3.21 13.21 -7.31
CA HIS A 69 -4.29 12.42 -7.91
C HIS A 69 -5.23 13.28 -8.75
N THR A 70 -5.62 14.43 -8.20
CA THR A 70 -6.50 15.41 -8.85
C THR A 70 -5.80 16.05 -10.06
N GLU A 71 -4.55 16.48 -9.92
CA GLU A 71 -3.76 17.07 -11.02
C GLU A 71 -3.56 16.12 -12.19
N ARG A 72 -3.52 14.80 -11.94
CA ARG A 72 -3.36 13.78 -12.98
C ARG A 72 -4.66 13.29 -13.59
N ASP A 73 -5.81 13.78 -13.11
CA ASP A 73 -7.14 13.30 -13.52
C ASP A 73 -7.20 11.76 -13.48
N ALA A 74 -6.61 11.18 -12.43
CA ALA A 74 -6.45 9.75 -12.30
C ALA A 74 -7.66 9.14 -11.61
N VAL A 75 -8.05 7.92 -11.98
CA VAL A 75 -9.10 7.18 -11.27
C VAL A 75 -8.55 6.49 -10.04
N ALA A 76 -7.31 6.03 -10.14
CA ALA A 76 -6.57 5.43 -9.05
C ALA A 76 -5.14 5.95 -9.03
N THR A 77 -4.62 6.20 -7.85
CA THR A 77 -3.22 6.57 -7.64
C THR A 77 -2.62 5.68 -6.56
N LEU A 78 -1.50 5.04 -6.89
CA LEU A 78 -0.74 4.19 -5.98
C LEU A 78 0.45 4.97 -5.44
N ALA A 79 0.71 4.90 -4.15
CA ALA A 79 2.01 5.28 -3.62
C ALA A 79 3.07 4.30 -4.14
N LEU A 80 4.23 4.80 -4.53
CA LEU A 80 5.33 4.01 -5.07
C LEU A 80 6.54 4.02 -4.14
N ALA A 81 7.02 2.83 -3.77
CA ALA A 81 8.23 2.66 -2.96
C ALA A 81 9.36 2.07 -3.81
N ARG A 82 10.60 2.31 -3.38
CA ARG A 82 11.81 1.66 -3.93
C ARG A 82 12.56 0.94 -2.81
N PRO A 83 12.21 -0.33 -2.52
CA PRO A 83 12.86 -1.08 -1.46
C PRO A 83 14.32 -1.39 -1.79
N ARG A 84 15.10 -1.72 -0.77
CA ARG A 84 16.41 -2.32 -0.98
C ARG A 84 16.27 -3.81 -1.27
N ILE A 85 17.11 -4.30 -2.16
CA ILE A 85 17.19 -5.73 -2.46
C ILE A 85 17.81 -6.43 -1.24
N PRO A 86 17.29 -7.57 -0.76
CA PRO A 86 17.81 -8.24 0.45
C PRO A 86 19.09 -9.06 0.18
N TRP A 87 19.80 -8.78 -0.91
CA TRP A 87 21.02 -9.48 -1.35
C TRP A 87 22.11 -8.48 -1.72
N GLY A 88 23.36 -8.94 -1.70
CA GLY A 88 24.49 -8.18 -2.25
C GLY A 88 24.45 -8.18 -3.77
N ALA A 89 24.60 -7.01 -4.38
CA ALA A 89 24.80 -6.90 -5.83
C ALA A 89 26.29 -6.76 -6.15
N VAL A 90 26.73 -7.45 -7.20
CA VAL A 90 28.11 -7.39 -7.68
C VAL A 90 28.17 -6.74 -9.06
N LYS A 91 29.22 -5.97 -9.30
CA LYS A 91 29.60 -5.55 -10.66
C LYS A 91 30.79 -6.37 -11.11
N THR A 92 30.70 -6.94 -12.31
CA THR A 92 31.80 -7.69 -12.92
C THR A 92 32.34 -6.98 -14.14
N ASP A 93 33.65 -7.04 -14.36
CA ASP A 93 34.23 -6.66 -15.65
C ASP A 93 33.98 -7.72 -16.74
N GLY A 94 34.42 -7.45 -17.97
CA GLY A 94 34.27 -8.39 -19.10
C GLY A 94 35.06 -9.69 -18.96
N PHE A 95 35.96 -9.80 -17.97
CA PHE A 95 36.73 -11.01 -17.66
C PHE A 95 36.15 -11.78 -16.47
N GLY A 96 35.02 -11.33 -15.90
CA GLY A 96 34.37 -11.95 -14.77
C GLY A 96 34.98 -11.62 -13.41
N ARG A 97 35.85 -10.61 -13.30
CA ARG A 97 36.38 -10.16 -12.00
C ARG A 97 35.35 -9.26 -11.33
N VAL A 98 35.09 -9.48 -10.04
CA VAL A 98 34.26 -8.59 -9.22
C VAL A 98 35.01 -7.27 -9.00
N THR A 99 34.40 -6.16 -9.40
CA THR A 99 34.96 -4.80 -9.29
C THR A 99 34.28 -3.98 -8.19
N ASP A 100 33.09 -4.40 -7.76
CA ASP A 100 32.29 -3.72 -6.74
C ASP A 100 31.35 -4.74 -6.08
N PHE A 101 31.09 -4.57 -4.78
CA PHE A 101 30.15 -5.37 -4.00
C PHE A 101 29.33 -4.42 -3.13
N ILE A 102 28.05 -4.28 -3.44
CA ILE A 102 27.13 -3.37 -2.75
C ILE A 102 26.17 -4.21 -1.93
N GLU A 103 26.25 -4.11 -0.61
CA GLU A 103 25.29 -4.74 0.28
C GLU A 103 23.95 -4.01 0.19
N SER A 104 22.88 -4.77 -0.07
CA SER A 104 21.49 -4.31 -0.08
C SER A 104 21.26 -3.00 -0.87
N PRO A 105 21.59 -2.98 -2.18
CA PRO A 105 21.39 -1.79 -3.00
C PRO A 105 19.89 -1.48 -3.17
N PRO A 106 19.52 -0.22 -3.44
CA PRO A 106 18.16 0.08 -3.86
C PRO A 106 17.83 -0.64 -5.17
N THR A 107 16.58 -1.11 -5.29
CA THR A 107 16.07 -1.63 -6.56
C THR A 107 15.95 -0.51 -7.61
N THR A 108 16.04 -0.89 -8.89
CA THR A 108 15.72 0.02 -10.00
C THR A 108 14.22 0.10 -10.28
N TYR A 109 13.42 -0.80 -9.70
CA TYR A 109 11.96 -0.87 -9.91
C TYR A 109 11.19 -0.12 -8.83
N GLU A 110 10.21 0.67 -9.24
CA GLU A 110 9.17 1.13 -8.33
C GLU A 110 8.16 0.02 -8.10
N ILE A 111 7.72 -0.12 -6.85
CA ILE A 111 6.72 -1.11 -6.46
C ILE A 111 5.50 -0.41 -5.86
N ASN A 112 4.36 -1.09 -5.90
CA ASN A 112 3.18 -0.69 -5.16
C ASN A 112 3.51 -0.63 -3.66
N ALA A 113 3.38 0.54 -3.05
CA ALA A 113 3.65 0.78 -1.64
C ALA A 113 2.48 0.37 -0.73
N GLY A 114 1.35 -0.08 -1.30
CA GLY A 114 0.19 -0.54 -0.54
C GLY A 114 -0.64 0.58 0.08
N VAL A 115 -0.48 1.82 -0.38
CA VAL A 115 -1.34 2.97 -0.04
C VAL A 115 -1.88 3.57 -1.32
N TYR A 116 -3.17 3.90 -1.32
CA TYR A 116 -3.91 4.30 -2.50
C TYR A 116 -4.84 5.47 -2.23
N VAL A 117 -5.07 6.28 -3.24
CA VAL A 117 -6.22 7.19 -3.32
C VAL A 117 -7.00 6.89 -4.60
N PHE A 118 -8.31 6.85 -4.46
CA PHE A 118 -9.25 6.45 -5.50
C PHE A 118 -10.31 7.52 -5.69
N SER A 119 -10.68 7.76 -6.94
CA SER A 119 -11.91 8.47 -7.29
C SER A 119 -13.12 7.65 -6.89
N ALA A 120 -14.27 8.30 -6.66
CA ALA A 120 -15.52 7.64 -6.26
C ALA A 120 -15.89 6.47 -7.19
N GLU A 121 -15.79 6.69 -8.51
CA GLU A 121 -16.12 5.69 -9.54
C GLU A 121 -15.24 4.42 -9.49
N PHE A 122 -14.09 4.44 -8.83
CA PHE A 122 -13.22 3.27 -8.75
C PHE A 122 -13.89 2.07 -8.09
N ALA A 123 -14.81 2.31 -7.14
CA ALA A 123 -15.54 1.24 -6.46
C ALA A 123 -16.32 0.35 -7.44
N ASP A 124 -16.88 0.94 -8.51
CA ASP A 124 -17.63 0.21 -9.53
C ASP A 124 -16.74 -0.62 -10.46
N LEU A 125 -15.46 -0.24 -10.57
CA LEU A 125 -14.45 -0.92 -11.39
C LEU A 125 -13.81 -2.12 -10.67
N LEU A 126 -14.06 -2.28 -9.38
CA LEU A 126 -13.57 -3.42 -8.62
C LEU A 126 -14.34 -4.69 -8.99
N PRO A 127 -13.66 -5.85 -9.06
CA PRO A 127 -14.33 -7.10 -9.32
C PRO A 127 -15.14 -7.54 -8.09
N GLU A 128 -16.27 -8.22 -8.30
CA GLU A 128 -17.03 -8.84 -7.19
C GLU A 128 -16.18 -9.87 -6.44
N ARG A 129 -15.30 -10.58 -7.17
CA ARG A 129 -14.32 -11.52 -6.60
C ARG A 129 -13.01 -11.49 -7.36
N GLY A 130 -11.93 -11.72 -6.63
CA GLY A 130 -10.58 -11.82 -7.16
C GLY A 130 -9.73 -10.62 -6.76
N ASP A 131 -8.73 -10.34 -7.59
CA ASP A 131 -7.62 -9.45 -7.23
C ASP A 131 -7.51 -8.29 -8.22
N HIS A 132 -7.79 -7.09 -7.73
CA HIS A 132 -7.79 -5.86 -8.53
C HIS A 132 -6.38 -5.52 -9.05
N GLU A 133 -5.31 -5.98 -8.40
CA GLU A 133 -3.94 -5.80 -8.90
C GLU A 133 -3.65 -6.60 -10.18
N ARG A 134 -4.41 -7.67 -10.42
CA ARG A 134 -4.25 -8.52 -11.61
C ARG A 134 -5.26 -8.18 -12.72
N THR A 135 -6.30 -7.43 -12.40
CA THR A 135 -7.40 -7.09 -13.31
C THR A 135 -7.55 -5.58 -13.50
N THR A 136 -8.10 -4.89 -12.50
CA THR A 136 -8.49 -3.47 -12.56
C THR A 136 -7.29 -2.55 -12.76
N PHE A 137 -6.20 -2.69 -12.00
CA PHE A 137 -5.01 -1.85 -12.16
C PHE A 137 -4.36 -2.00 -13.55
N PRO A 138 -4.06 -3.21 -14.06
CA PRO A 138 -3.55 -3.35 -15.43
C PRO A 138 -4.47 -2.77 -16.50
N HIS A 139 -5.80 -2.79 -16.29
CA HIS A 139 -6.74 -2.17 -17.22
C HIS A 139 -6.64 -0.64 -17.18
N LEU A 140 -6.76 -0.02 -16.00
CA LEU A 140 -6.60 1.43 -15.82
C LEU A 140 -5.25 1.95 -16.30
N ALA A 141 -4.18 1.17 -16.12
CA ALA A 141 -2.85 1.52 -16.62
C ALA A 141 -2.82 1.64 -18.16
N ARG A 142 -3.47 0.70 -18.87
CA ARG A 142 -3.58 0.75 -20.34
C ARG A 142 -4.42 1.94 -20.81
N GLU A 143 -5.44 2.31 -20.03
CA GLU A 143 -6.28 3.48 -20.28
C GLU A 143 -5.64 4.81 -19.86
N ARG A 144 -4.44 4.79 -19.26
CA ARG A 144 -3.76 5.97 -18.70
C ARG A 144 -4.55 6.67 -17.57
N ARG A 145 -5.38 5.90 -16.86
CA ARG A 145 -6.20 6.34 -15.72
C ARG A 145 -5.62 5.90 -14.36
N LEU A 146 -4.46 5.24 -14.37
CA LEU A 146 -3.71 4.82 -13.20
C LEU A 146 -2.45 5.69 -13.06
N ALA A 147 -2.30 6.38 -11.93
CA ALA A 147 -1.12 7.20 -11.65
C ALA A 147 -0.27 6.59 -10.52
N GLY A 148 1.02 6.90 -10.53
CA GLY A 148 1.96 6.51 -9.49
C GLY A 148 2.52 7.73 -8.77
N PHE A 149 2.30 7.82 -7.47
CA PHE A 149 2.83 8.87 -6.60
C PHE A 149 4.13 8.38 -5.95
N PRO A 150 5.31 8.84 -6.39
CA PRO A 150 6.57 8.44 -5.78
C PRO A 150 6.66 8.95 -4.34
N LEU A 151 6.94 8.06 -3.40
CA LEU A 151 7.15 8.48 -2.02
C LEU A 151 8.29 9.50 -1.92
N PRO A 152 8.13 10.58 -1.13
CA PRO A 152 9.18 11.57 -0.94
C PRO A 152 10.49 10.95 -0.48
N GLN A 153 11.62 11.51 -0.91
CA GLN A 153 12.92 11.05 -0.44
C GLN A 153 13.01 11.13 1.08
N GLY A 154 13.40 10.03 1.73
CA GLY A 154 13.47 9.93 3.19
C GLY A 154 12.14 9.61 3.87
N ALA A 155 11.05 9.46 3.12
CA ALA A 155 9.81 8.92 3.68
C ALA A 155 10.04 7.51 4.22
N TYR A 156 9.49 7.24 5.40
CA TYR A 156 9.52 5.91 5.99
C TYR A 156 8.54 5.01 5.24
N TRP A 157 8.96 3.80 4.87
CA TRP A 157 8.08 2.78 4.31
C TRP A 157 8.61 1.38 4.63
N ARG A 158 7.73 0.52 5.15
CA ARG A 158 8.01 -0.89 5.42
C ARG A 158 6.71 -1.72 5.34
N ALA A 159 6.81 -2.91 4.75
CA ALA A 159 5.81 -3.97 4.89
C ALA A 159 6.16 -4.84 6.12
N ILE A 160 5.16 -5.17 6.93
CA ILE A 160 5.29 -5.98 8.14
C ILE A 160 4.80 -7.41 7.84
N ASP A 161 5.57 -8.13 7.04
CA ASP A 161 5.21 -9.48 6.57
C ASP A 161 5.66 -10.57 7.54
N THR A 162 6.71 -10.32 8.32
CA THR A 162 7.31 -11.31 9.23
C THR A 162 7.48 -10.79 10.66
N ALA A 163 7.62 -11.72 11.61
CA ALA A 163 7.96 -11.37 12.99
C ALA A 163 9.29 -10.59 13.10
N LYS A 164 10.23 -10.83 12.17
CA LYS A 164 11.47 -10.07 12.07
C LYS A 164 11.18 -8.62 11.67
N ASP A 165 10.31 -8.40 10.69
CA ASP A 165 9.94 -7.04 10.25
C ASP A 165 9.27 -6.26 11.37
N LEU A 166 8.38 -6.91 12.14
CA LEU A 166 7.75 -6.31 13.32
C LEU A 166 8.79 -5.91 14.38
N THR A 167 9.77 -6.79 14.64
CA THR A 167 10.83 -6.53 15.62
C THR A 167 11.72 -5.36 15.20
N GLU A 168 12.12 -5.31 13.92
CA GLU A 168 12.93 -4.22 13.39
C GLU A 168 12.15 -2.90 13.37
N ALA A 169 10.88 -2.94 12.96
CA ALA A 169 9.98 -1.78 13.02
C ALA A 169 9.87 -1.20 14.45
N ALA A 170 9.73 -2.07 15.47
CA ALA A 170 9.67 -1.64 16.87
C ALA A 170 10.98 -0.98 17.34
N LYS A 171 12.15 -1.48 16.91
CA LYS A 171 13.44 -0.86 17.22
C LYS A 171 13.57 0.51 16.58
N GLU A 172 13.18 0.64 15.32
CA GLU A 172 13.21 1.91 14.59
C GLU A 172 12.25 2.94 15.19
N LEU A 173 11.04 2.54 15.61
CA LEU A 173 10.12 3.39 16.37
C LEU A 173 10.76 3.94 17.64
N ALA A 174 11.38 3.06 18.44
CA ALA A 174 12.03 3.47 19.68
C ALA A 174 13.18 4.45 19.43
N ALA A 175 13.87 4.34 18.31
CA ALA A 175 14.94 5.27 17.92
C ALA A 175 14.41 6.63 17.43
N LEU A 176 13.23 6.67 16.80
CA LEU A 176 12.56 7.88 16.32
C LEU A 176 11.83 8.66 17.44
N GLY A 177 11.62 8.04 18.60
CA GLY A 177 10.97 8.63 19.78
C GLY A 177 11.87 9.55 20.62
N ARG A 178 12.80 10.29 20.01
CA ARG A 178 13.57 11.38 20.64
C ARG A 178 13.32 12.70 19.92
#